data_AF-A0A6M1YDM8-F1
#
_entry.id   AF-A0A6M1YDM8-F1
#
_cell.length_a   1.000
_cell.length_b   1.000
_cell.length_c   1.000
_cell.angle_alpha   90.00
_cell.angle_beta   90.00
_cell.angle_gamma   90.00
#
_symmetry.space_group_name_H-M   'P 1'
#
loop_
_entity.id
_entity.type
_entity.pdbx_description
1 polymer ?
#
loop_
_entity_poly.entity_id
_entity_poly.type
_entity_poly.pdbx_seq_one_letter_code
_entity_poly.pdbx_strand_id
1 'polypeptide(L)'
;MKMIKKRFLISVFFLLLSFNVFAQNFNFSSPQLLTTAAGDIPKMATSSSGQYVYATWSNGLPGPIKLSISTDFGSTWNISTTLFWKW
;
A
#
# COMPACT_ATOMS: atom_id res chain seq x y z
N MET A 1 35.53 -39.73 10.04
CA MET A 1 35.02 -38.38 10.43
C MET A 1 34.96 -37.35 9.28
N LYS A 2 35.94 -37.28 8.36
CA LYS A 2 35.94 -36.33 7.21
C LYS A 2 34.73 -36.46 6.27
N MET A 3 34.25 -37.68 5.99
CA MET A 3 33.15 -37.89 5.03
C MET A 3 31.79 -37.39 5.54
N ILE A 4 31.56 -37.39 6.85
CA ILE A 4 30.31 -36.95 7.47
C ILE A 4 30.16 -35.42 7.37
N LYS A 5 31.24 -34.67 7.58
CA LYS A 5 31.26 -33.20 7.43
C LYS A 5 30.94 -32.76 5.99
N LYS A 6 31.47 -33.48 4.99
CA LYS A 6 31.22 -33.19 3.56
C LYS A 6 29.77 -33.43 3.16
N ARG A 7 29.17 -34.54 3.63
CA ARG A 7 27.75 -34.86 3.38
C ARG A 7 26.80 -33.85 4.02
N PHE A 8 27.11 -33.44 5.26
CA PHE A 8 26.34 -32.40 5.95
C PHE A 8 26.36 -31.06 5.21
N LEU A 9 27.53 -30.62 4.74
CA LEU A 9 27.67 -29.35 4.01
C LEU A 9 26.85 -29.33 2.70
N ILE A 10 26.85 -30.46 1.98
CA ILE A 10 26.08 -30.62 0.73
C ILE A 10 24.57 -30.56 1.01
N SER A 11 24.09 -31.23 2.06
CA SER A 11 22.67 -31.17 2.45
C SER A 11 22.22 -29.76 2.83
N VAL A 12 23.05 -29.02 3.58
CA VAL A 12 22.75 -27.63 3.92
C VAL A 12 22.71 -26.74 2.67
N PHE A 13 23.61 -26.96 1.71
CA PHE A 13 23.62 -26.21 0.46
C PHE A 13 22.37 -26.46 -0.40
N PHE A 14 21.92 -27.71 -0.53
CA PHE A 14 20.68 -28.03 -1.23
C PHE A 14 19.43 -27.52 -0.49
N LEU A 15 19.46 -27.50 0.85
CA LEU A 15 18.40 -26.87 1.65
C LEU A 15 18.35 -25.36 1.37
N LEU A 16 19.50 -24.69 1.30
CA LEU A 16 19.58 -23.26 1.00
C LEU A 16 19.09 -22.94 -0.43
N LEU A 17 19.35 -23.81 -1.40
CA LEU A 17 18.84 -23.68 -2.78
C LEU A 17 17.32 -23.91 -2.89
N SER A 18 16.68 -24.53 -1.89
CA SER A 18 15.24 -24.78 -1.90
C SER A 18 14.40 -23.60 -1.39
N PHE A 19 15.03 -22.60 -0.77
CA PHE A 19 14.35 -21.37 -0.39
C PHE A 19 14.25 -20.45 -1.60
N ASN A 20 13.03 -20.31 -2.14
CA ASN A 20 12.73 -19.20 -3.02
C ASN A 20 12.84 -17.90 -2.21
N VAL A 21 13.96 -17.19 -2.32
CA VAL A 21 14.08 -15.82 -1.83
C VAL A 21 13.27 -14.96 -2.79
N PHE A 22 11.98 -14.81 -2.54
CA PHE A 22 11.14 -13.87 -3.27
C PHE A 22 11.51 -12.44 -2.85
N ALA A 23 12.51 -11.86 -3.51
CA ALA A 23 12.63 -10.41 -3.57
C ALA A 23 11.76 -9.95 -4.75
N GLN A 24 10.49 -9.60 -4.48
CA GLN A 24 9.72 -8.86 -5.47
C GLN A 24 10.29 -7.45 -5.58
N ASN A 25 10.81 -7.11 -6.76
CA ASN A 25 11.15 -5.73 -7.07
C ASN A 25 9.83 -4.95 -7.22
N PHE A 26 9.50 -4.14 -6.22
CA PHE A 26 8.37 -3.23 -6.30
C PHE A 26 8.81 -1.94 -7.00
N ASN A 27 8.31 -1.72 -8.22
CA ASN A 27 8.45 -0.45 -8.90
C ASN A 27 7.25 0.44 -8.53
N PHE A 28 7.51 1.52 -7.81
CA PHE A 28 6.48 2.52 -7.52
C PHE A 28 6.30 3.44 -8.72
N SER A 29 5.05 3.69 -9.12
CA SER A 29 4.71 4.73 -10.08
C SER A 29 4.86 6.12 -9.45
N SER A 30 4.87 7.17 -10.27
CA SER A 30 4.73 8.53 -9.74
C SER A 30 3.40 8.68 -8.99
N PRO A 31 3.34 9.50 -7.92
CA PRO A 31 2.11 9.72 -7.18
C PRO A 31 0.98 10.26 -8.07
N GLN A 32 -0.26 9.80 -7.84
CA GLN A 32 -1.43 10.38 -8.49
C GLN A 32 -1.93 11.58 -7.69
N LEU A 33 -2.17 12.70 -8.36
CA LEU A 33 -2.78 13.87 -7.75
C LEU A 33 -4.30 13.65 -7.57
N LEU A 34 -4.80 13.75 -6.34
CA LEU A 34 -6.24 13.64 -6.04
C LEU A 34 -6.99 14.97 -6.16
N THR A 35 -6.31 16.09 -5.96
CA THR A 35 -6.88 17.43 -6.12
C THR A 35 -5.78 18.45 -6.40
N THR A 36 -6.10 19.49 -7.18
CA THR A 36 -5.23 20.65 -7.39
C THR A 36 -5.37 21.71 -6.31
N ALA A 37 -6.38 21.60 -5.45
CA ALA A 37 -6.56 22.49 -4.29
C ALA A 37 -5.66 22.04 -3.13
N ALA A 38 -5.28 22.99 -2.26
CA ALA A 38 -4.55 22.68 -1.04
C ALA A 38 -5.33 21.68 -0.17
N GLY A 39 -4.65 20.66 0.35
CA GLY A 39 -5.22 19.62 1.20
C GLY A 39 -4.43 19.47 2.49
N ASP A 40 -5.08 19.73 3.61
CA ASP A 40 -4.56 19.63 4.97
C ASP A 40 -5.10 18.39 5.68
N ILE A 41 -4.26 17.83 6.56
CA ILE A 41 -4.59 16.73 7.47
C ILE A 41 -5.13 15.49 6.72
N PRO A 42 -4.38 14.96 5.72
CA PRO A 42 -4.83 13.79 4.99
C PRO A 42 -4.94 12.56 5.90
N LYS A 43 -5.99 11.77 5.70
CA LYS A 43 -6.20 10.46 6.33
C LYS A 43 -6.52 9.44 5.25
N MET A 44 -6.10 8.20 5.48
CA MET A 44 -6.37 7.08 4.60
C MET A 44 -6.74 5.84 5.39
N ALA A 45 -7.71 5.08 4.89
CA ALA A 45 -8.11 3.79 5.42
C ALA A 45 -8.42 2.83 4.27
N THR A 46 -8.33 1.53 4.52
CA THR A 46 -8.64 0.50 3.52
C THR A 46 -9.64 -0.51 4.06
N SER A 47 -10.39 -1.16 3.17
CA SER A 47 -11.12 -2.38 3.51
C SER A 47 -10.16 -3.49 3.93
N SER A 48 -10.70 -4.55 4.56
CA SER A 48 -9.93 -5.73 4.93
C SER A 48 -9.28 -6.44 3.73
N SER A 49 -9.87 -6.31 2.55
CA SER A 49 -9.32 -6.82 1.29
C SER A 49 -8.25 -5.91 0.67
N GLY A 50 -8.10 -4.67 1.15
CA GLY A 50 -7.24 -3.65 0.54
C GLY A 50 -7.78 -3.06 -0.77
N GLN A 51 -8.82 -3.65 -1.36
CA GLN A 51 -9.37 -3.24 -2.65
C GLN A 51 -10.00 -1.85 -2.60
N TYR A 52 -10.73 -1.54 -1.53
CA TYR A 52 -11.37 -0.25 -1.34
C TYR A 52 -10.47 0.63 -0.49
N VAL A 53 -10.02 1.74 -1.06
CA VAL A 53 -9.18 2.74 -0.37
C VAL A 53 -9.96 4.04 -0.24
N TYR A 54 -10.01 4.56 0.97
CA TYR A 54 -10.71 5.80 1.32
C TYR A 54 -9.68 6.85 1.69
N ALA A 55 -9.68 7.99 1.00
CA ALA A 55 -8.83 9.13 1.32
C ALA A 55 -9.69 10.33 1.70
N THR A 56 -9.36 10.98 2.81
CA THR A 56 -10.01 12.20 3.25
C THR A 56 -9.02 13.30 3.54
N TRP A 57 -9.39 14.54 3.25
CA TRP A 57 -8.59 15.73 3.56
C TRP A 57 -9.51 16.94 3.81
N SER A 58 -8.95 18.03 4.32
CA SER A 58 -9.62 19.31 4.50
C SER A 58 -8.88 20.40 3.72
N ASN A 59 -9.51 21.53 3.43
CA ASN A 59 -8.82 22.68 2.83
C ASN A 59 -8.76 23.82 3.87
N GLY A 60 -8.07 23.58 5.00
CA GLY A 60 -8.06 24.44 6.17
C GLY A 60 -9.13 24.10 7.22
N LEU A 61 -8.87 24.48 8.48
CA LEU A 61 -9.81 24.37 9.60
C LEU A 61 -10.34 25.75 10.03
N PRO A 62 -11.65 25.91 10.28
CA PRO A 62 -12.74 24.95 10.06
C PRO A 62 -13.17 24.92 8.58
N GLY A 63 -13.04 23.75 7.92
CA GLY A 63 -13.37 23.57 6.52
C GLY A 63 -14.04 22.23 6.24
N PRO A 64 -14.72 22.09 5.09
CA PRO A 64 -15.43 20.86 4.77
C PRO A 64 -14.46 19.72 4.48
N ILE A 65 -14.82 18.51 4.90
CA ILE A 65 -14.03 17.30 4.63
C ILE A 65 -14.32 16.85 3.20
N LYS A 66 -13.26 16.55 2.45
CA LYS A 66 -13.33 15.91 1.14
C LYS A 66 -13.11 14.41 1.28
N LEU A 67 -13.77 13.63 0.44
CA LEU A 67 -13.63 12.17 0.35
C LEU A 67 -13.38 11.77 -1.10
N SER A 68 -12.37 10.96 -1.33
CA SER A 68 -12.18 10.22 -2.58
C SER A 68 -12.02 8.73 -2.27
N ILE A 69 -12.51 7.90 -3.18
CA ILE A 69 -12.56 6.45 -3.03
C ILE A 69 -11.92 5.82 -4.26
N SER A 70 -11.05 4.84 -4.03
CA SER A 70 -10.56 3.89 -5.03
C SER A 70 -11.20 2.53 -4.79
N THR A 71 -11.50 1.82 -5.88
CA THR A 71 -12.05 0.45 -5.86
C THR A 71 -11.08 -0.58 -6.45
N ASP A 72 -9.84 -0.16 -6.69
CA ASP A 72 -8.80 -0.89 -7.40
C ASP A 72 -7.42 -0.72 -6.73
N PHE A 73 -7.39 -0.87 -5.40
CA PHE A 73 -6.16 -0.86 -4.60
C PHE A 73 -5.36 0.45 -4.68
N GLY A 74 -6.03 1.57 -4.93
CA GLY A 74 -5.42 2.90 -5.05
C GLY A 74 -4.89 3.23 -6.44
N SER A 75 -5.16 2.41 -7.46
CA SER A 75 -4.70 2.64 -8.83
C SER A 75 -5.47 3.74 -9.55
N THR A 76 -6.79 3.85 -9.33
CA THR A 76 -7.64 4.92 -9.85
C THR A 76 -8.54 5.46 -8.75
N TRP A 77 -8.98 6.71 -8.90
CA TRP A 77 -9.71 7.44 -7.87
C TRP A 77 -10.92 8.16 -8.45
N ASN A 78 -12.04 8.07 -7.73
CA ASN A 78 -13.25 8.80 -8.08
C ASN A 78 -13.12 10.29 -7.77
N ILE A 79 -13.92 11.10 -8.47
CA ILE A 79 -14.03 12.55 -8.23
C ILE A 79 -14.34 12.79 -6.74
N SER A 80 -13.55 13.66 -6.11
CA SER A 80 -13.68 13.94 -4.69
C SER A 80 -15.04 14.57 -4.37
N THR A 81 -15.76 14.01 -3.41
CA THR A 81 -17.03 14.53 -2.92
C THR A 81 -16.83 15.28 -1.61
N THR A 82 -17.61 16.34 -1.40
CA THR A 82 -17.61 17.09 -0.14
C THR A 82 -18.56 16.42 0.85
N LEU A 83 -18.05 16.05 2.02
CA LEU A 83 -18.86 15.58 3.14
C LEU A 83 -19.35 16.80 3.92
N PHE A 84 -20.67 16.96 3.96
CA PHE A 84 -21.33 17.93 4.82
C PHE A 84 -21.70 17.24 6.13
N TRP A 85 -21.67 18.00 7.23
CA TRP A 85 -22.24 17.56 8.50
C TRP A 85 -23.71 17.20 8.28
N LYS A 86 -24.02 15.90 8.29
CA LYS A 86 -25.40 15.42 8.36
C LYS A 86 -25.72 15.17 9.82
N TRP A 87 -26.55 16.05 10.36
CA TRP A 87 -27.26 15.85 11.63
C TRP A 87 -28.50 15.01 11.38
#